data_AF-A0A6H1ZIY6-F1
#
_entry.id   AF-A0A6H1ZIY6-F1
#
_cell.length_a   1.000
_cell.length_b   1.000
_cell.length_c   1.000
_cell.angle_alpha   90.00
_cell.angle_beta   90.00
_cell.angle_gamma   90.00
#
_symmetry.space_group_name_H-M   'P 1'
#
loop_
_entity.id
_entity.type
_entity.pdbx_description
1 polymer ?
#
loop_
_entity_poly.entity_id
_entity_poly.type
_entity_poly.pdbx_seq_one_letter_code
_entity_poly.pdbx_strand_id
1 'polypeptide(L)'
;MSGERNPAYKGGTVVYTNGSNYGYRQRYIRGKRYKQPEHRFIMEQMLRRKFKPSEAVHHINGDTLDNRPENLIVMTRKEHSSFHLKKSPMNIHNLLNRIVTLEKENELLKQQFVTS
;
A
#
# COMPACT_ATOMS: atom_id res chain seq x y z
N MET A 1 -24.90 -33.20 2.91
CA MET A 1 -25.21 -32.10 3.84
C MET A 1 -25.06 -30.76 3.12
N SER A 2 -26.19 -30.10 2.86
CA SER A 2 -26.30 -28.84 2.12
C SER A 2 -26.79 -27.76 3.08
N GLY A 3 -25.88 -26.88 3.51
CA GLY A 3 -26.20 -25.73 4.37
C GLY A 3 -25.24 -24.58 4.07
N GLU A 4 -25.62 -23.37 4.44
CA GLU A 4 -24.92 -22.10 4.17
C GLU A 4 -23.46 -22.06 4.67
N ARG A 5 -23.06 -23.02 5.51
CA ARG A 5 -21.68 -23.21 5.97
C ARG A 5 -20.84 -24.12 5.06
N ASN A 6 -21.37 -24.58 3.92
CA ASN A 6 -20.63 -25.39 2.96
C ASN A 6 -19.75 -24.50 2.05
N PRO A 7 -18.41 -24.66 2.04
CA PRO A 7 -17.51 -23.92 1.15
C PRO A 7 -17.80 -24.10 -0.35
N ALA A 8 -18.55 -25.14 -0.73
CA ALA A 8 -19.00 -25.42 -2.09
C ALA A 8 -20.32 -24.70 -2.47
N TYR A 9 -20.90 -23.88 -1.59
CA TYR A 9 -22.12 -23.13 -1.89
C TYR A 9 -21.86 -22.10 -2.99
N LYS A 10 -22.63 -22.20 -4.09
CA LYS A 10 -22.48 -21.42 -5.33
C LYS A 10 -22.81 -19.92 -5.19
N GLY A 11 -23.25 -19.48 -4.00
CA GLY A 11 -23.68 -18.09 -3.71
C GLY A 11 -22.66 -17.18 -3.03
N GLY A 12 -21.42 -17.62 -2.77
CA GLY A 12 -20.29 -16.70 -2.52
C GLY A 12 -20.24 -16.05 -1.13
N THR A 13 -19.86 -16.82 -0.11
CA THR A 13 -19.32 -16.24 1.12
C THR A 13 -17.83 -16.02 0.93
N VAL A 14 -17.39 -14.76 0.85
CA VAL A 14 -15.95 -14.43 0.86
C VAL A 14 -15.45 -14.64 2.29
N VAL A 15 -14.96 -15.85 2.57
CA VAL A 15 -14.31 -16.15 3.83
C VAL A 15 -12.84 -15.75 3.74
N TYR A 16 -12.45 -14.75 4.55
CA TYR A 16 -11.06 -14.37 4.74
C TYR A 16 -10.49 -15.19 5.89
N THR A 17 -9.53 -16.08 5.62
CA THR A 17 -8.75 -16.70 6.69
C THR A 17 -7.43 -15.95 6.83
N ASN A 18 -7.06 -15.62 8.07
CA ASN A 18 -5.73 -15.08 8.42
C ASN A 18 -4.72 -16.20 8.22
N GLY A 19 -4.37 -16.43 6.96
CA GLY A 19 -3.61 -17.58 6.51
C GLY A 19 -2.15 -17.25 6.33
N SER A 20 -1.35 -17.62 7.34
CA SER A 20 0.10 -17.83 7.34
C SER A 20 0.98 -16.60 7.64
N ASN A 21 2.01 -16.85 8.46
CA ASN A 21 3.13 -15.99 8.91
C ASN A 21 3.94 -15.27 7.79
N TYR A 22 3.38 -15.10 6.59
CA TYR A 22 4.07 -14.64 5.39
C TYR A 22 3.36 -13.47 4.69
N GLY A 23 2.41 -12.78 5.35
CA GLY A 23 1.77 -11.58 4.80
C GLY A 23 0.78 -11.83 3.66
N TYR A 24 0.14 -13.01 3.62
CA TYR A 24 -0.89 -13.36 2.64
C TYR A 24 -2.25 -13.60 3.32
N ARG A 25 -3.32 -13.21 2.64
CA ARG A 25 -4.71 -13.58 2.98
C ARG A 25 -5.26 -14.58 1.97
N GLN A 26 -6.05 -15.52 2.44
CA GLN A 26 -6.76 -16.47 1.57
C GLN A 26 -8.19 -15.99 1.36
N ARG A 27 -8.67 -16.01 0.12
CA ARG A 27 -10.07 -15.81 -0.21
C ARG A 27 -10.60 -17.03 -0.95
N TYR A 28 -11.86 -17.39 -0.71
CA TYR A 28 -12.56 -18.43 -1.46
C TYR A 28 -13.57 -17.78 -2.40
N ILE A 29 -13.47 -18.06 -3.69
CA ILE A 29 -14.42 -17.60 -4.70
C ILE A 29 -14.90 -18.80 -5.50
N ARG A 30 -16.21 -19.07 -5.48
CA ARG A 30 -16.85 -20.19 -6.19
C ARG A 30 -16.17 -21.54 -5.86
N GLY A 31 -15.86 -21.76 -4.59
CA GLY A 31 -15.17 -22.97 -4.10
C GLY A 31 -13.67 -23.05 -4.43
N LYS A 32 -13.10 -22.09 -5.17
CA LYS A 32 -11.66 -22.03 -5.47
C LYS A 32 -10.93 -21.14 -4.47
N ARG A 33 -9.79 -21.62 -3.96
CA ARG A 33 -8.92 -20.88 -3.04
C ARG A 33 -7.98 -19.97 -3.83
N TYR A 34 -7.97 -18.69 -3.50
CA TYR A 34 -7.05 -17.69 -4.02
C TYR A 34 -6.23 -17.11 -2.89
N LYS A 35 -4.93 -16.93 -3.11
CA LYS A 35 -4.05 -16.18 -2.20
C LYS A 35 -3.92 -14.74 -2.71
N GLN A 36 -4.08 -13.77 -1.84
CA GLN A 36 -3.89 -12.35 -2.11
C GLN A 36 -2.92 -11.79 -1.06
N PRO A 37 -1.91 -10.98 -1.44
CA PRO A 37 -1.07 -10.31 -0.46
C PRO A 37 -1.90 -9.41 0.47
N GLU A 38 -1.60 -9.43 1.75
CA GLU A 38 -2.37 -8.72 2.77
C GLU A 38 -2.35 -7.20 2.56
N HIS A 39 -1.18 -6.61 2.31
CA HIS A 39 -1.05 -5.18 2.00
C HIS A 39 -1.95 -4.75 0.83
N ARG A 40 -2.11 -5.59 -0.20
CA ARG A 40 -2.98 -5.28 -1.33
C ARG A 40 -4.44 -5.31 -0.92
N PHE A 41 -4.84 -6.27 -0.09
CA PHE A 41 -6.20 -6.32 0.43
C PHE A 41 -6.54 -5.08 1.26
N ILE A 42 -5.64 -4.68 2.16
CA ILE A 42 -5.80 -3.47 3.00
C ILE A 42 -5.99 -2.24 2.10
N MET A 43 -5.13 -2.05 1.10
CA MET A 43 -5.26 -0.91 0.19
C MET A 43 -6.53 -0.96 -0.68
N GLU A 44 -7.01 -2.14 -1.08
CA GLU A 44 -8.31 -2.25 -1.77
C GLU A 44 -9.47 -1.80 -0.89
N GLN A 45 -9.44 -2.10 0.42
CA GLN A 45 -10.47 -1.64 1.35
C GLN A 45 -10.42 -0.11 1.53
N MET A 46 -9.22 0.44 1.72
CA MET A 46 -9.03 1.89 1.88
C MET A 46 -9.44 2.69 0.64
N LEU A 47 -9.09 2.19 -0.56
CA LEU A 47 -9.44 2.82 -1.82
C LEU A 47 -10.91 2.62 -2.20
N ARG A 48 -11.64 1.73 -1.52
CA ARG A 48 -13.03 1.32 -1.83
C ARG A 48 -13.22 0.88 -3.29
N ARG A 49 -12.15 0.35 -3.90
CA ARG A 49 -12.16 -0.21 -5.26
C ARG A 49 -11.11 -1.30 -5.40
N LYS A 50 -11.22 -2.08 -6.48
CA LYS A 50 -10.20 -3.06 -6.83
C LYS A 50 -8.89 -2.38 -7.26
N PHE A 51 -7.80 -3.04 -6.94
CA PHE A 51 -6.46 -2.60 -7.32
C PHE A 51 -6.28 -2.75 -8.83
N LYS A 52 -5.77 -1.72 -9.50
CA LYS A 52 -5.56 -1.79 -10.96
C LYS A 52 -4.33 -2.64 -11.29
N PRO A 53 -4.30 -3.30 -12.47
CA PRO A 53 -3.11 -4.02 -12.94
C PRO A 53 -1.89 -3.14 -13.16
N SER A 54 -2.03 -1.80 -13.18
CA SER A 54 -0.93 -0.84 -13.29
C SER A 54 -0.39 -0.35 -11.94
N GLU A 55 -1.04 -0.70 -10.84
CA GLU A 55 -0.71 -0.22 -9.48
C GLU A 55 0.11 -1.26 -8.71
N ALA A 56 1.00 -0.76 -7.85
CA ALA A 56 1.79 -1.51 -6.88
C ALA A 56 1.64 -0.88 -5.48
N VAL A 57 1.77 -1.71 -4.43
CA VAL A 57 1.87 -1.23 -3.05
C VAL A 57 3.33 -1.26 -2.64
N HIS A 58 3.79 -0.21 -1.98
CA HIS A 58 5.15 -0.07 -1.45
C HIS A 58 5.10 0.09 0.05
N HIS A 59 6.01 -0.59 0.75
CA HIS A 59 6.22 -0.44 2.20
C HIS A 59 7.23 0.68 2.45
N ILE A 60 6.80 1.75 3.11
CA ILE A 60 7.58 2.99 3.30
C ILE A 60 8.84 2.69 4.12
N ASN A 61 8.72 1.92 5.20
CA ASN A 61 9.84 1.51 6.06
C ASN A 61 10.71 0.38 5.46
N GLY A 62 10.32 -0.21 4.34
CA GLY A 62 10.98 -1.35 3.71
C GLY A 62 10.74 -2.71 4.39
N ASP A 63 10.03 -2.75 5.52
CA ASP A 63 9.60 -3.99 6.17
C ASP A 63 8.32 -4.51 5.52
N THR A 64 8.46 -5.62 4.80
CA THR A 64 7.35 -6.27 4.06
C THR A 64 6.30 -6.93 4.96
N LEU A 65 6.60 -7.12 6.26
CA LEU A 65 5.67 -7.71 7.22
C LEU A 65 4.81 -6.64 7.94
N ASP A 66 5.26 -5.38 7.95
CA ASP A 66 4.51 -4.26 8.52
C ASP A 66 3.43 -3.77 7.54
N ASN A 67 2.27 -4.42 7.57
CA ASN A 67 1.13 -4.13 6.70
C ASN A 67 0.19 -3.04 7.25
N ARG A 68 0.62 -2.25 8.25
CA ARG A 68 -0.21 -1.15 8.76
C ARG A 68 -0.50 -0.13 7.65
N PRO A 69 -1.75 0.36 7.50
CA PRO A 69 -2.13 1.33 6.47
C PRO A 69 -1.16 2.51 6.30
N GLU A 70 -0.69 3.08 7.41
CA GLU A 70 0.24 4.21 7.46
C GLU A 70 1.65 3.89 6.91
N ASN A 71 2.01 2.61 6.82
CA ASN A 71 3.28 2.15 6.24
C ASN A 71 3.14 1.76 4.75
N LEU A 72 1.95 1.86 4.16
CA LEU A 72 1.68 1.44 2.80
C LEU A 72 1.38 2.63 1.89
N ILE A 73 2.01 2.67 0.72
CA ILE A 73 1.71 3.66 -0.32
C ILE A 73 1.39 2.98 -1.65
N VAL A 74 0.39 3.48 -2.36
CA VAL A 74 0.02 3.01 -3.69
C VAL A 74 0.73 3.86 -4.72
N MET A 75 1.44 3.20 -5.63
CA MET A 75 2.18 3.83 -6.70
C MET A 75 1.83 3.16 -8.03
N THR A 76 2.03 3.84 -9.15
CA THR A 76 2.08 3.16 -10.44
C THR A 76 3.32 2.27 -10.52
N ARG A 77 3.27 1.23 -11.36
CA ARG A 77 4.44 0.38 -11.65
C ARG A 77 5.67 1.17 -12.09
N LYS A 78 5.46 2.24 -12.88
CA LYS A 78 6.54 3.11 -13.36
C LYS A 78 7.18 3.86 -12.19
N GLU A 79 6.37 4.44 -11.31
CA GLU A 79 6.87 5.13 -10.11
C GLU A 79 7.56 4.15 -9.16
N HIS A 80 6.99 2.97 -8.92
CA HIS A 80 7.59 1.94 -8.07
C HIS A 80 8.94 1.44 -8.62
N SER A 81 9.01 1.17 -9.93
CA SER A 81 10.26 0.78 -10.59
C SER A 81 11.29 1.92 -10.53
N SER A 82 10.87 3.16 -10.83
CA SER A 82 11.74 4.33 -10.72
C SER A 82 12.22 4.55 -9.28
N PHE A 83 11.38 4.30 -8.28
CA PHE A 83 11.75 4.42 -6.87
C PHE A 83 12.87 3.44 -6.48
N HIS A 84 12.79 2.19 -6.94
CA HIS A 84 13.84 1.18 -6.71
C HIS A 84 15.09 1.41 -7.56
N LEU A 85 14.95 1.89 -8.80
CA LEU A 85 16.09 2.25 -9.65
C LEU A 85 16.82 3.50 -9.13
N LYS A 86 16.09 4.46 -8.55
CA LYS A 86 16.66 5.64 -7.89
C LYS A 86 17.26 5.33 -6.53
N LYS A 87 17.08 4.12 -5.96
CA LYS A 87 17.84 3.63 -4.79
C LYS A 87 19.30 3.23 -5.14
N SER A 88 19.90 3.88 -6.13
CA SER A 88 21.29 4.32 -6.00
C SER A 88 21.35 5.32 -4.81
N PRO A 89 22.46 5.51 -4.07
CA PRO A 89 22.53 6.44 -2.92
C PRO A 89 22.04 7.89 -3.18
N MET A 90 21.71 8.24 -4.42
CA MET A 90 21.24 9.54 -4.89
C MET A 90 19.81 9.97 -4.47
N ASN A 91 18.94 9.10 -3.95
CA ASN A 91 17.55 9.53 -3.61
C ASN A 91 17.44 10.26 -2.25
N ILE A 92 18.30 9.93 -1.28
CA ILE A 92 18.36 10.65 0.00
C ILE A 92 18.76 12.11 -0.25
N HIS A 93 19.73 12.34 -1.14
CA HIS A 93 20.19 13.70 -1.48
C HIS A 93 19.05 14.57 -2.05
N ASN A 94 18.21 14.02 -2.94
CA ASN A 94 17.08 14.77 -3.50
C ASN A 94 15.98 15.08 -2.47
N LEU A 95 15.71 14.14 -1.55
CA LEU A 95 14.78 14.35 -0.43
C LEU A 95 15.32 15.41 0.55
N LEU A 96 16.61 15.33 0.90
CA LEU A 96 17.27 16.33 1.76
C LEU A 96 17.24 17.71 1.10
N ASN A 97 17.55 17.82 -0.20
CA ASN A 97 17.49 19.09 -0.92
C ASN A 97 16.06 19.66 -0.94
N ARG A 98 15.03 18.80 -1.09
CA ARG A 98 13.64 19.26 -1.04
C ARG A 98 13.24 19.72 0.36
N ILE A 99 13.66 19.02 1.42
CA ILE A 99 13.41 19.41 2.81
C ILE A 99 14.03 20.79 3.09
N VAL A 100 15.30 20.97 2.77
CA VAL A 100 16.01 22.26 2.97
C VAL A 100 15.34 23.41 2.21
N THR A 101 14.85 23.13 0.99
CA THR A 101 14.16 24.15 0.19
C THR A 101 12.82 24.54 0.83
N LEU A 102 12.05 23.56 1.30
CA LEU A 102 10.76 23.78 1.97
C LEU A 102 10.92 24.52 3.30
N GLU A 103 12.00 24.27 4.04
CA GLU A 103 12.31 25.00 5.28
C GLU A 103 12.56 26.48 5.02
N LYS A 104 13.36 26.82 3.99
CA LYS A 104 13.60 28.20 3.58
C LYS A 104 12.34 28.92 3.12
N GLU A 105 11.51 28.25 2.30
CA GLU A 105 10.22 28.81 1.87
C GLU A 105 9.31 29.13 3.08
N ASN A 106 9.26 28.24 4.07
CA ASN A 106 8.50 28.46 5.29
C ASN A 106 9.04 29.63 6.13
N GLU A 107 10.35 29.80 6.24
CA GLU A 107 10.95 30.95 6.93
C GLU A 107 10.59 32.27 6.25
N LEU A 108 10.68 32.33 4.92
CA LEU A 108 10.31 33.51 4.15
C LEU A 108 8.83 33.86 4.31
N LEU A 109 7.95 32.86 4.25
CA LEU A 109 6.52 33.07 4.50
C LEU A 109 6.27 33.62 5.90
N LYS A 110 6.93 33.06 6.94
CA LYS A 110 6.82 33.56 8.31
C LYS A 110 7.27 35.02 8.44
N GLN A 111 8.32 35.43 7.73
CA GLN A 111 8.80 36.82 7.74
C GLN A 111 7.81 37.80 7.08
N GLN A 112 7.08 37.35 6.05
CA GLN A 112 6.05 38.17 5.38
C GLN A 112 4.85 38.44 6.28
N PHE A 113 4.46 37.48 7.12
CA PHE A 113 3.33 37.65 8.06
C PHE A 113 3.67 38.43 9.34
N VAL A 114 4.96 38.63 9.64
CA VAL A 114 5.41 39.40 10.83
C VAL A 114 5.59 40.90 10.51
N THR A 115 5.71 41.26 9.24
CA THR A 115 5.92 42.64 8.78
C THR A 115 4.65 43.31 8.22
N SER A 116 3.49 42.66 8.37
CA SER A 116 2.14 43.17 8.03
C SER A 116 1.33 43.48 9.27
#